data_AF-A0A7C4B8C4-F1
#
_entry.id   AF-A0A7C4B8C4-F1
#
_cell.length_a   1.000
_cell.length_b   1.000
_cell.length_c   1.000
_cell.angle_alpha   90.00
_cell.angle_beta   90.00
_cell.angle_gamma   90.00
#
_symmetry.space_group_name_H-M   'P 1'
#
loop_
_entity.id
_entity.type
_entity.pdbx_description
1 polymer ?
#
loop_
_entity_poly.entity_id
_entity_poly.type
_entity_poly.pdbx_seq_one_letter_code
_entity_poly.pdbx_strand_id
1 'polypeptide(L)'
;MTDWHEWEIFKLKPKDWPSGLARVRPKIKQLYYRGKWDKDLFSKAVAVVGSRRMTKYGEIITKRLVGGLADRGYTIVSGFMYGVDTLAHKVCLENQGRTVAVLGSGLDCLTPAENDHLYTRILEGGGLVVSEFEPKQAAKLWTFPYRNRIVAGLSQVVLVIEAGEKSGSLVTARWAFVQKKKVLAVPGAVTSELSSGTNWLLRNGAIAVRNLGDVLEELGEERQNEFKDESKTQNLTAAEKEITVLLKTEEMEPDELGRKLGKPIAEINVLLSGLILKGAVEENNGKFMLGLSDAD
;
A
#
# COMPACT_ATOMS: atom_id res chain seq x y z
N MET A 1 14.76 20.33 -7.56
CA MET A 1 14.85 18.91 -7.18
C MET A 1 16.28 18.48 -7.41
N THR A 2 16.91 17.89 -6.40
CA THR A 2 18.28 17.40 -6.49
C THR A 2 18.24 16.03 -7.17
N ASP A 3 18.95 15.85 -8.28
CA ASP A 3 19.04 14.55 -8.94
C ASP A 3 19.52 13.49 -7.92
N TRP A 4 18.89 12.32 -7.87
CA TRP A 4 19.24 11.28 -6.91
C TRP A 4 20.71 10.82 -7.06
N HIS A 5 21.32 10.99 -8.23
CA HIS A 5 22.75 10.70 -8.45
C HIS A 5 23.68 11.62 -7.64
N GLU A 6 23.25 12.83 -7.28
CA GLU A 6 24.02 13.78 -6.48
C GLU A 6 24.04 13.41 -4.98
N TRP A 7 23.13 12.53 -4.55
CA TRP A 7 23.09 12.05 -3.18
C TRP A 7 24.16 10.98 -2.95
N GLU A 8 24.97 11.18 -1.91
CA GLU A 8 26.03 10.25 -1.52
C GLU A 8 25.46 8.88 -1.09
N ILE A 9 26.19 7.82 -1.44
CA ILE A 9 25.92 6.45 -0.99
C ILE A 9 26.78 6.14 0.22
N PHE A 10 26.14 5.67 1.29
CA PHE A 10 26.81 5.28 2.51
C PHE A 10 26.71 3.77 2.73
N LYS A 11 27.75 3.19 3.32
CA LYS A 11 27.73 1.83 3.85
C LYS A 11 27.34 1.85 5.32
N LEU A 12 26.21 1.21 5.64
CA LEU A 12 25.71 1.15 7.00
C LEU A 12 26.57 0.23 7.88
N LYS A 13 27.05 0.77 8.99
CA LYS A 13 27.84 0.01 9.97
C LYS A 13 26.93 -1.02 10.68
N PRO A 14 27.39 -2.26 10.95
CA PRO A 14 26.57 -3.29 11.61
C PRO A 14 25.94 -2.88 12.94
N LYS A 15 26.61 -2.03 13.73
CA LYS A 15 26.09 -1.47 14.99
C LYS A 15 24.85 -0.58 14.80
N ASP A 16 24.63 -0.09 13.58
CA ASP A 16 23.55 0.82 13.23
C ASP A 16 22.38 0.11 12.54
N TRP A 17 22.43 -1.22 12.45
CA TRP A 17 21.36 -1.99 11.82
C TRP A 17 20.11 -2.01 12.69
N PRO A 18 18.91 -1.86 12.09
CA PRO A 18 17.66 -2.07 12.80
C PRO A 18 17.61 -3.51 13.32
N SER A 19 17.01 -3.70 14.50
CA SER A 19 16.95 -5.00 15.18
C SER A 19 16.31 -6.09 14.30
N GLY A 20 15.35 -5.71 13.45
CA GLY A 20 14.71 -6.60 12.48
C GLY A 20 15.69 -7.24 11.49
N LEU A 21 16.75 -6.53 11.09
CA LEU A 21 17.76 -7.05 10.15
C LEU A 21 18.68 -8.11 10.77
N ALA A 22 18.90 -8.10 12.08
CA ALA A 22 19.78 -9.06 12.74
C ALA A 22 19.27 -10.51 12.62
N ARG A 23 17.95 -10.68 12.51
CA ARG A 23 17.27 -11.97 12.40
C ARG A 23 17.10 -12.45 10.95
N VAL A 24 17.37 -11.59 9.98
CA VAL A 24 17.25 -11.94 8.56
C VAL A 24 18.24 -13.04 8.20
N ARG A 25 17.75 -14.03 7.45
CA ARG A 25 18.53 -15.14 6.89
C ARG A 25 18.25 -15.27 5.39
N PRO A 26 19.25 -15.55 4.53
CA PRO A 26 20.68 -15.58 4.84
C PRO A 26 21.19 -14.22 5.38
N LYS A 27 22.21 -14.29 6.25
CA LYS A 27 22.71 -13.13 6.99
C LYS A 27 23.13 -12.03 6.01
N ILE A 28 22.66 -10.81 6.24
CA ILE A 28 23.08 -9.63 5.50
C ILE A 28 24.56 -9.41 5.81
N LYS A 29 25.40 -9.23 4.78
CA LYS A 29 26.85 -9.01 4.96
C LYS A 29 27.22 -7.53 4.91
N GLN A 30 26.48 -6.77 4.13
CA GLN A 30 26.60 -5.33 4.01
C GLN A 30 25.23 -4.73 3.68
N LEU A 31 25.05 -3.46 3.99
CA LEU A 31 23.89 -2.70 3.57
C LEU A 31 24.36 -1.31 3.17
N TYR A 32 24.03 -0.92 1.96
CA TYR A 32 24.21 0.43 1.44
C TYR A 32 22.89 1.18 1.53
N TYR A 33 22.96 2.48 1.73
CA TYR A 33 21.80 3.34 1.67
C TYR A 33 22.14 4.68 1.02
N ARG A 34 21.12 5.33 0.47
CA ARG A 34 21.10 6.72 0.03
C ARG A 34 19.95 7.43 0.73
N GLY A 35 20.18 8.69 1.11
CA GLY A 35 19.29 9.48 1.96
C GLY A 35 19.82 9.64 3.39
N LYS A 36 19.05 10.31 4.25
CA LYS A 36 19.44 10.57 5.65
C LYS A 36 19.05 9.39 6.53
N TRP A 37 20.02 8.62 7.00
CA TRP A 37 19.76 7.46 7.87
C TRP A 37 19.10 7.88 9.18
N ASP A 38 17.89 7.38 9.41
CA ASP A 38 17.12 7.56 10.62
C ASP A 38 16.58 6.19 11.06
N LYS A 39 16.95 5.74 12.27
CA LYS A 39 16.51 4.45 12.80
C LYS A 39 15.02 4.45 13.15
N ASP A 40 14.44 5.63 13.41
CA ASP A 40 13.05 5.76 13.82
C ASP A 40 12.08 5.42 12.67
N LEU A 41 12.53 5.51 11.41
CA LEU A 41 11.81 5.00 10.24
C LEU A 41 11.38 3.53 10.40
N PHE A 42 12.14 2.74 11.14
CA PHE A 42 11.87 1.31 11.30
C PHE A 42 11.05 0.99 12.56
N SER A 43 10.80 1.99 13.42
CA SER A 43 10.00 1.83 14.65
C SER A 43 8.51 1.68 14.37
N LYS A 44 8.03 2.20 13.23
CA LYS A 44 6.66 2.11 12.74
C LYS A 44 6.66 1.75 11.25
N ALA A 45 7.35 0.67 10.87
CA ALA A 45 7.49 0.28 9.46
C ALA A 45 6.49 -0.81 9.05
N VAL A 46 5.76 -0.59 7.95
CA VAL A 46 4.86 -1.57 7.33
C VAL A 46 5.39 -1.93 5.95
N ALA A 47 5.61 -3.22 5.69
CA ALA A 47 5.93 -3.66 4.33
C ALA A 47 4.65 -3.75 3.52
N VAL A 48 4.58 -3.05 2.39
CA VAL A 48 3.44 -3.12 1.46
C VAL A 48 3.93 -3.69 0.15
N VAL A 49 3.39 -4.86 -0.23
CA VAL A 49 3.83 -5.59 -1.42
C VAL A 49 2.62 -6.12 -2.19
N GLY A 50 2.80 -6.39 -3.48
CA GLY A 50 1.73 -7.01 -4.25
C GLY A 50 2.06 -7.25 -5.71
N SER A 51 1.01 -7.35 -6.53
CA SER A 51 1.12 -7.62 -7.95
C SER A 51 1.83 -6.48 -8.68
N ARG A 52 2.67 -6.86 -9.66
CA ARG A 52 3.26 -5.91 -10.62
C ARG A 52 2.25 -5.40 -11.65
N ARG A 53 1.16 -6.13 -11.84
CA ARG A 53 0.02 -5.80 -12.70
C ARG A 53 -1.20 -5.72 -11.79
N MET A 54 -1.26 -4.69 -10.96
CA MET A 54 -2.38 -4.51 -10.02
C MET A 54 -3.67 -4.21 -10.79
N THR A 55 -4.80 -4.64 -10.24
CA THR A 55 -6.13 -4.29 -10.75
C THR A 55 -6.53 -2.89 -10.29
N LYS A 56 -7.67 -2.39 -10.77
CA LYS A 56 -8.26 -1.16 -10.22
C LYS A 56 -8.62 -1.32 -8.74
N TYR A 57 -9.11 -2.50 -8.35
CA TYR A 57 -9.34 -2.85 -6.95
C TYR A 57 -8.04 -2.77 -6.13
N GLY A 58 -6.94 -3.38 -6.61
CA GLY A 58 -5.64 -3.28 -5.95
C GLY A 58 -5.12 -1.85 -5.84
N GLU A 59 -5.32 -1.01 -6.87
CA GLU A 59 -4.97 0.42 -6.84
C GLU A 59 -5.72 1.15 -5.73
N ILE A 60 -7.05 0.97 -5.68
CA ILE A 60 -7.95 1.58 -4.69
C ILE A 60 -7.54 1.19 -3.26
N ILE A 61 -7.37 -0.11 -3.02
CA ILE A 61 -7.03 -0.61 -1.69
C ILE A 61 -5.62 -0.15 -1.28
N THR A 62 -4.66 -0.12 -2.22
CA THR A 62 -3.33 0.41 -1.93
C THR A 62 -3.42 1.88 -1.51
N LYS A 63 -4.14 2.72 -2.26
CA LYS A 63 -4.31 4.15 -1.93
C LYS A 63 -4.87 4.36 -0.54
N ARG A 64 -5.96 3.67 -0.23
CA ARG A 64 -6.68 3.78 1.04
C ARG A 64 -5.83 3.33 2.24
N LEU A 65 -5.30 2.10 2.18
CA LEU A 65 -4.51 1.56 3.30
C LEU A 65 -3.18 2.30 3.47
N VAL A 66 -2.50 2.64 2.37
CA VAL A 66 -1.20 3.33 2.45
C VAL A 66 -1.36 4.79 2.88
N GLY A 67 -2.38 5.49 2.39
CA GLY A 67 -2.69 6.87 2.81
C GLY A 67 -2.95 6.93 4.32
N GLY A 68 -3.88 6.12 4.81
CA GLY A 68 -4.22 6.12 6.23
C GLY A 68 -3.08 5.67 7.16
N LEU A 69 -2.19 4.78 6.68
CA LEU A 69 -0.94 4.44 7.39
C LEU A 69 0.04 5.63 7.42
N ALA A 70 0.23 6.31 6.29
CA ALA A 70 1.12 7.47 6.19
C ALA A 70 0.66 8.62 7.09
N ASP A 71 -0.64 8.91 7.14
CA ASP A 71 -1.24 9.93 7.99
C ASP A 71 -1.02 9.67 9.49
N ARG A 72 -0.91 8.40 9.87
CA ARG A 72 -0.61 7.96 11.25
C ARG A 72 0.90 7.84 11.53
N GLY A 73 1.73 8.30 10.58
CA GLY A 73 3.18 8.34 10.71
C GLY A 73 3.87 6.99 10.50
N TYR A 74 3.19 5.99 9.92
CA TYR A 74 3.84 4.74 9.55
C TYR A 74 4.73 4.93 8.32
N THR A 75 5.92 4.35 8.41
CA THR A 75 6.87 4.29 7.29
C THR A 75 6.51 3.12 6.39
N ILE A 76 6.38 3.38 5.10
CA ILE A 76 6.10 2.33 4.12
C ILE A 76 7.42 1.74 3.62
N VAL A 77 7.60 0.43 3.72
CA VAL A 77 8.75 -0.28 3.16
C VAL A 77 8.28 -1.09 1.96
N SER A 78 8.92 -0.93 0.81
CA SER A 78 8.58 -1.72 -0.37
C SER A 78 9.78 -1.97 -1.27
N GLY A 79 9.55 -2.72 -2.34
CA GLY A 79 10.58 -3.24 -3.21
C GLY A 79 11.00 -2.35 -4.36
N PHE A 80 10.36 -1.20 -4.54
CA PHE A 80 10.63 -0.31 -5.67
C PHE A 80 10.47 -1.02 -7.04
N MET A 81 9.44 -1.85 -7.19
CA MET A 81 9.08 -2.49 -8.45
C MET A 81 7.76 -1.93 -9.00
N TYR A 82 7.37 -2.29 -10.22
CA TYR A 82 6.07 -1.94 -10.79
C TYR A 82 4.86 -2.34 -9.90
N GLY A 83 3.71 -1.74 -10.17
CA GLY A 83 2.44 -2.08 -9.54
C GLY A 83 2.37 -1.57 -8.10
N VAL A 84 2.00 -2.47 -7.18
CA VAL A 84 1.76 -2.12 -5.77
C VAL A 84 2.96 -1.45 -5.12
N ASP A 85 4.19 -1.91 -5.39
CA ASP A 85 5.40 -1.32 -4.79
C ASP A 85 5.55 0.17 -5.17
N THR A 86 5.52 0.50 -6.48
CA THR A 86 5.55 1.90 -6.96
C THR A 86 4.40 2.72 -6.38
N LEU A 87 3.17 2.18 -6.38
CA LEU A 87 2.00 2.92 -5.91
C LEU A 87 2.07 3.20 -4.41
N ALA A 88 2.49 2.22 -3.60
CA ALA A 88 2.65 2.39 -2.16
C ALA A 88 3.66 3.50 -1.83
N HIS A 89 4.80 3.56 -2.53
CA HIS A 89 5.75 4.66 -2.37
C HIS A 89 5.13 6.02 -2.75
N LYS A 90 4.43 6.10 -3.88
CA LYS A 90 3.81 7.35 -4.35
C LYS A 90 2.75 7.87 -3.39
N VAL A 91 1.81 7.03 -2.99
CA VAL A 91 0.73 7.38 -2.07
C VAL A 91 1.29 7.80 -0.72
N CYS A 92 2.30 7.09 -0.21
CA CYS A 92 2.96 7.47 1.04
C CYS A 92 3.52 8.90 0.96
N LEU A 93 4.22 9.24 -0.11
CA LEU A 93 4.80 10.56 -0.32
C LEU A 93 3.74 11.65 -0.58
N GLU A 94 2.65 11.32 -1.26
CA GLU A 94 1.51 12.22 -1.49
C GLU A 94 0.83 12.61 -0.17
N ASN A 95 0.81 11.70 0.80
CA ASN A 95 0.34 11.94 2.17
C ASN A 95 1.46 12.41 3.12
N GLN A 96 2.55 12.97 2.58
CA GLN A 96 3.68 13.53 3.35
C GLN A 96 4.33 12.52 4.31
N GLY A 97 4.11 11.22 4.08
CA GLY A 97 4.73 10.13 4.82
C GLY A 97 6.15 9.84 4.32
N ARG A 98 6.85 9.01 5.09
CA ARG A 98 8.22 8.57 4.77
C ARG A 98 8.21 7.15 4.27
N THR A 99 9.06 6.85 3.29
CA THR A 99 9.10 5.50 2.68
C THR A 99 10.52 5.00 2.44
N VAL A 100 10.70 3.68 2.50
CA VAL A 100 11.97 3.00 2.30
C VAL A 100 11.87 2.03 1.13
N ALA A 101 12.63 2.30 0.08
CA ALA A 101 12.76 1.45 -1.09
C ALA A 101 13.92 0.47 -0.93
N VAL A 102 13.67 -0.83 -1.13
CA VAL A 102 14.69 -1.88 -1.02
C VAL A 102 14.98 -2.47 -2.41
N LEU A 103 16.17 -2.20 -2.95
CA LEU A 103 16.51 -2.57 -4.33
C LEU A 103 17.04 -4.00 -4.47
N GLY A 104 16.69 -4.64 -5.60
CA GLY A 104 17.30 -5.88 -6.06
C GLY A 104 18.61 -5.68 -6.82
N SER A 105 19.13 -4.46 -6.86
CA SER A 105 20.34 -4.02 -7.56
C SER A 105 21.15 -3.08 -6.66
N GLY A 106 22.34 -2.71 -7.08
CA GLY A 106 23.08 -1.59 -6.50
C GLY A 106 22.30 -0.27 -6.62
N LEU A 107 22.63 0.69 -5.75
CA LEU A 107 21.91 1.96 -5.65
C LEU A 107 22.08 2.87 -6.89
N ASP A 108 23.08 2.64 -7.74
CA ASP A 108 23.29 3.33 -9.03
C ASP A 108 22.72 2.54 -10.23
N CYS A 109 22.05 1.42 -9.98
CA CYS A 109 21.47 0.56 -11.01
C CYS A 109 19.94 0.59 -10.88
N LEU A 110 19.35 1.72 -11.24
CA LEU A 110 17.90 1.95 -11.17
C LEU A 110 17.15 0.86 -11.94
N THR A 111 16.20 0.21 -11.26
CA THR A 111 15.26 -0.71 -11.89
C THR A 111 13.97 -0.70 -11.08
N PRO A 112 12.82 -0.36 -11.68
CA PRO A 112 12.63 -0.02 -13.09
C PRO A 112 13.04 1.42 -13.43
N ALA A 113 13.45 1.66 -14.68
CA ALA A 113 13.98 2.96 -15.12
C ALA A 113 12.92 4.08 -15.06
N GLU A 114 11.65 3.73 -15.24
CA GLU A 114 10.52 4.67 -15.20
C GLU A 114 10.27 5.26 -13.80
N ASN A 115 10.85 4.66 -12.75
CA ASN A 115 10.75 5.15 -11.38
C ASN A 115 11.87 6.16 -11.03
N ASP A 116 12.62 6.68 -12.00
CA ASP A 116 13.72 7.64 -11.77
C ASP A 116 13.29 8.82 -10.87
N HIS A 117 12.21 9.49 -11.25
CA HIS A 117 11.66 10.60 -10.47
C HIS A 117 11.16 10.17 -9.09
N LEU A 118 10.63 8.95 -8.95
CA LEU A 118 10.20 8.43 -7.65
C LEU A 118 11.39 8.24 -6.72
N TYR A 119 12.55 7.82 -7.21
CA TYR A 119 13.76 7.70 -6.41
C TYR A 119 14.10 9.04 -5.75
N THR A 120 14.19 10.11 -6.56
CA THR A 120 14.45 11.47 -6.06
C THR A 120 13.42 11.89 -5.01
N ARG A 121 12.13 11.69 -5.28
CA ARG A 121 11.05 12.04 -4.34
C ARG A 121 11.15 11.28 -3.01
N ILE A 122 11.58 10.02 -3.01
CA ILE A 122 11.80 9.25 -1.77
C ILE A 122 12.88 9.93 -0.91
N LEU A 123 13.98 10.37 -1.52
CA LEU A 123 15.08 11.02 -0.80
C LEU A 123 14.67 12.40 -0.26
N GLU A 124 14.02 13.21 -1.10
CA GLU A 124 13.54 14.54 -0.73
C GLU A 124 12.46 14.48 0.36
N GLY A 125 11.61 13.45 0.35
CA GLY A 125 10.62 13.17 1.39
C GLY A 125 11.20 12.65 2.71
N GLY A 126 12.53 12.63 2.87
CA GLY A 126 13.18 12.12 4.09
C GLY A 126 13.11 10.59 4.24
N GLY A 127 12.83 9.88 3.14
CA GLY A 127 12.90 8.43 3.05
C GLY A 127 14.31 7.91 2.77
N LEU A 128 14.39 6.62 2.45
CA LEU A 128 15.66 5.94 2.16
C LEU A 128 15.53 5.03 0.95
N VAL A 129 16.63 4.88 0.21
CA VAL A 129 16.79 3.78 -0.73
C VAL A 129 17.95 2.91 -0.28
N VAL A 130 17.71 1.62 -0.10
CA VAL A 130 18.64 0.68 0.52
C VAL A 130 18.90 -0.53 -0.38
N SER A 131 20.12 -1.08 -0.30
CA SER A 131 20.48 -2.29 -1.03
C SER A 131 21.59 -3.05 -0.30
N GLU A 132 21.58 -4.37 -0.42
CA GLU A 132 22.70 -5.23 0.02
C GLU A 132 23.80 -5.37 -1.04
N PHE A 133 23.53 -4.93 -2.27
CA PHE A 133 24.44 -5.08 -3.40
C PHE A 133 25.36 -3.87 -3.54
N GLU A 134 26.56 -4.10 -4.06
CA GLU A 134 27.53 -3.02 -4.34
C GLU A 134 26.88 -1.93 -5.22
N PRO A 135 27.21 -0.63 -5.05
CA PRO A 135 26.53 0.49 -5.70
C PRO A 135 26.24 0.32 -7.19
N LYS A 136 27.20 -0.24 -7.95
CA LYS A 136 27.11 -0.41 -9.42
C LYS A 136 26.76 -1.84 -9.85
N GLN A 137 26.28 -2.69 -8.93
CA GLN A 137 25.94 -4.07 -9.26
C GLN A 137 24.55 -4.14 -9.93
N ALA A 138 24.53 -4.56 -11.20
CA ALA A 138 23.28 -4.77 -11.93
C ALA A 138 22.39 -5.86 -11.29
N ALA A 139 21.07 -5.70 -11.43
CA ALA A 139 20.09 -6.71 -10.99
C ALA A 139 20.27 -8.04 -11.75
N LYS A 140 19.93 -9.14 -11.08
CA LYS A 140 19.74 -10.47 -11.71
C LYS A 140 18.38 -11.02 -11.31
N LEU A 141 17.84 -11.98 -12.05
CA LEU A 141 16.51 -12.54 -11.73
C LEU A 141 16.38 -13.04 -10.28
N TRP A 142 17.46 -13.60 -9.72
CA TRP A 142 17.48 -14.10 -8.35
C TRP A 142 17.60 -13.00 -7.27
N THR A 143 18.07 -11.79 -7.61
CA THR A 143 18.31 -10.74 -6.61
C THR A 143 17.00 -10.11 -6.13
N PHE A 144 15.97 -10.04 -6.97
CA PHE A 144 14.65 -9.54 -6.59
C PHE A 144 13.99 -10.37 -5.47
N PRO A 145 13.81 -11.71 -5.59
CA PRO A 145 13.27 -12.52 -4.49
C PRO A 145 14.23 -12.57 -3.29
N TYR A 146 15.55 -12.47 -3.51
CA TYR A 146 16.54 -12.46 -2.43
C TYR A 146 16.45 -11.20 -1.57
N ARG A 147 16.20 -10.04 -2.16
CA ARG A 147 15.99 -8.76 -1.46
C ARG A 147 14.75 -8.79 -0.58
N ASN A 148 13.70 -9.56 -0.91
CA ASN A 148 12.43 -9.53 -0.20
C ASN A 148 12.52 -9.87 1.30
N ARG A 149 13.55 -10.61 1.71
CA ARG A 149 13.82 -10.87 3.13
C ARG A 149 14.22 -9.62 3.90
N ILE A 150 14.82 -8.62 3.23
CA ILE A 150 15.15 -7.31 3.81
C ILE A 150 13.89 -6.46 3.91
N VAL A 151 13.03 -6.47 2.89
CA VAL A 151 11.70 -5.80 2.96
C VAL A 151 10.93 -6.31 4.17
N ALA A 152 10.77 -7.63 4.30
CA ALA A 152 10.17 -8.23 5.49
C ALA A 152 10.95 -7.87 6.76
N GLY A 153 12.28 -7.91 6.72
CA GLY A 153 13.19 -7.65 7.84
C GLY A 153 13.11 -6.26 8.44
N LEU A 154 12.87 -5.24 7.61
CA LEU A 154 12.78 -3.84 8.02
C LEU A 154 11.40 -3.46 8.60
N SER A 155 10.37 -4.28 8.39
CA SER A 155 8.99 -3.96 8.78
C SER A 155 8.52 -4.71 10.01
N GLN A 156 7.52 -4.21 10.72
CA GLN A 156 6.86 -4.93 11.81
C GLN A 156 5.94 -6.04 11.28
N VAL A 157 5.22 -5.71 10.20
CA VAL A 157 4.29 -6.61 9.52
C VAL A 157 4.46 -6.52 8.00
N VAL A 158 3.97 -7.52 7.27
CA VAL A 158 3.92 -7.52 5.79
C VAL A 158 2.47 -7.56 5.33
N LEU A 159 2.02 -6.48 4.70
CA LEU A 159 0.72 -6.33 4.05
C LEU A 159 0.82 -6.69 2.57
N VAL A 160 0.04 -7.68 2.14
CA VAL A 160 -0.06 -8.13 0.74
C VAL A 160 -1.39 -7.66 0.16
N ILE A 161 -1.32 -6.73 -0.80
CA ILE A 161 -2.53 -6.13 -1.40
C ILE A 161 -3.15 -7.05 -2.46
N GLU A 162 -2.35 -7.50 -3.42
CA GLU A 162 -2.77 -8.45 -4.46
C GLU A 162 -1.63 -9.40 -4.78
N ALA A 163 -1.95 -10.65 -5.07
CA ALA A 163 -0.98 -11.66 -5.44
C ALA A 163 -1.66 -12.79 -6.22
N GLY A 164 -1.17 -13.11 -7.41
CA GLY A 164 -1.44 -14.41 -8.02
C GLY A 164 -0.59 -15.53 -7.41
N GLU A 165 -0.92 -16.79 -7.70
CA GLU A 165 -0.22 -17.97 -7.15
C GLU A 165 1.30 -17.98 -7.37
N LYS A 166 1.78 -17.38 -8.46
CA LYS A 166 3.21 -17.29 -8.81
C LYS A 166 3.83 -15.92 -8.52
N SER A 167 3.16 -15.09 -7.72
CA SER A 167 3.60 -13.73 -7.44
C SER A 167 4.86 -13.68 -6.57
N GLY A 168 5.78 -12.78 -6.90
CA GLY A 168 6.94 -12.48 -6.08
C GLY A 168 6.59 -11.92 -4.69
N SER A 169 5.41 -11.34 -4.51
CA SER A 169 4.92 -10.87 -3.20
C SER A 169 4.72 -12.03 -2.20
N LEU A 170 4.37 -13.23 -2.68
CA LEU A 170 4.27 -14.44 -1.84
C LEU A 170 5.64 -14.85 -1.28
N VAL A 171 6.73 -14.54 -1.97
CA VAL A 171 8.09 -14.76 -1.46
C VAL A 171 8.36 -13.85 -0.26
N THR A 172 7.91 -12.59 -0.30
CA THR A 172 8.01 -11.66 0.84
C THR A 172 7.20 -12.16 2.03
N ALA A 173 5.96 -12.60 1.80
CA ALA A 173 5.11 -13.20 2.84
C ALA A 173 5.78 -14.44 3.47
N ARG A 174 6.37 -15.31 2.66
CA ARG A 174 7.13 -16.46 3.16
C ARG A 174 8.30 -16.04 4.05
N TRP A 175 9.05 -15.01 3.66
CA TRP A 175 10.13 -14.48 4.49
C TRP A 175 9.62 -13.90 5.81
N ALA A 176 8.47 -13.24 5.81
CA ALA A 176 7.84 -12.75 7.03
C ALA A 176 7.50 -13.89 7.99
N PHE A 177 6.88 -14.97 7.50
CA PHE A 177 6.61 -16.16 8.32
C PHE A 177 7.90 -16.76 8.90
N VAL A 178 8.95 -16.93 8.09
CA VAL A 178 10.26 -17.42 8.55
C VAL A 178 10.85 -16.52 9.63
N GLN A 179 10.63 -15.21 9.52
CA GLN A 179 11.09 -14.20 10.49
C GLN A 179 10.15 -14.03 11.69
N LYS A 180 9.09 -14.86 11.79
CA LYS A 180 8.06 -14.80 12.84
C LYS A 180 7.35 -13.45 12.90
N LYS A 181 7.12 -12.85 11.73
CA LYS A 181 6.34 -11.62 11.57
C LYS A 181 4.93 -11.96 11.11
N LYS A 182 3.98 -11.08 11.45
CA LYS A 182 2.61 -11.19 11.00
C LYS A 182 2.55 -10.87 9.50
N VAL A 183 1.81 -11.70 8.78
CA VAL A 183 1.45 -11.48 7.38
C VAL A 183 -0.02 -11.11 7.35
N LEU A 184 -0.31 -9.97 6.74
CA LEU A 184 -1.67 -9.54 6.47
C LEU A 184 -1.94 -9.62 4.98
N ALA A 185 -3.15 -9.99 4.61
CA ALA A 185 -3.54 -10.12 3.21
C ALA A 185 -4.94 -9.55 2.99
N VAL A 186 -5.07 -8.78 1.90
CA VAL A 186 -6.35 -8.26 1.46
C VAL A 186 -7.13 -9.40 0.76
N PRO A 187 -8.36 -9.72 1.21
CA PRO A 187 -9.19 -10.71 0.55
C PRO A 187 -9.63 -10.19 -0.83
N GLY A 188 -9.79 -11.08 -1.79
CA GLY A 188 -10.30 -10.70 -3.11
C GLY A 188 -11.21 -11.76 -3.72
N ALA A 189 -11.87 -11.40 -4.81
CA ALA A 189 -12.82 -12.28 -5.48
C ALA A 189 -12.14 -13.60 -5.89
N VAL A 190 -12.78 -14.74 -5.61
CA VAL A 190 -12.25 -16.07 -5.97
C VAL A 190 -12.14 -16.28 -7.49
N THR A 191 -12.84 -15.47 -8.27
CA THR A 191 -12.76 -15.42 -9.74
C THR A 191 -11.58 -14.60 -10.26
N SER A 192 -10.92 -13.82 -9.41
CA SER A 192 -9.76 -13.02 -9.78
C SER A 192 -8.46 -13.81 -9.60
N GLU A 193 -7.72 -14.02 -10.68
CA GLU A 193 -6.40 -14.67 -10.64
C GLU A 193 -5.43 -13.91 -9.71
N LEU A 194 -5.54 -12.58 -9.63
CA LEU A 194 -4.69 -11.74 -8.80
C LEU A 194 -5.06 -11.74 -7.31
N SER A 195 -6.15 -12.42 -6.94
CA SER A 195 -6.56 -12.64 -5.55
C SER A 195 -6.26 -14.07 -5.08
N SER A 196 -5.92 -14.99 -5.99
CA SER A 196 -5.64 -16.40 -5.65
C SER A 196 -4.56 -16.56 -4.57
N GLY A 197 -3.48 -15.79 -4.66
CA GLY A 197 -2.36 -15.82 -3.73
C GLY A 197 -2.67 -15.17 -2.39
N THR A 198 -3.41 -14.06 -2.35
CA THR A 198 -3.84 -13.48 -1.06
C THR A 198 -4.85 -14.39 -0.36
N ASN A 199 -5.81 -14.95 -1.09
CA ASN A 199 -6.75 -15.94 -0.54
C ASN A 199 -6.03 -17.20 -0.06
N TRP A 200 -5.00 -17.66 -0.77
CA TRP A 200 -4.13 -18.74 -0.31
C TRP A 200 -3.40 -18.38 0.99
N LEU A 201 -2.84 -17.17 1.10
CA LEU A 201 -2.21 -16.71 2.34
C LEU A 201 -3.19 -16.72 3.52
N LEU A 202 -4.41 -16.22 3.31
CA LEU A 202 -5.47 -16.22 4.33
C LEU A 202 -5.81 -17.63 4.81
N ARG A 203 -5.95 -18.57 3.87
CA ARG A 203 -6.15 -19.99 4.21
C ARG A 203 -4.98 -20.59 5.00
N ASN A 204 -3.77 -20.05 4.85
CA ASN A 204 -2.55 -20.54 5.48
C ASN A 204 -2.09 -19.69 6.67
N GLY A 205 -3.00 -18.94 7.29
CA GLY A 205 -2.75 -18.26 8.57
C GLY A 205 -2.26 -16.82 8.46
N ALA A 206 -2.34 -16.19 7.28
CA ALA A 206 -2.31 -14.74 7.19
C ALA A 206 -3.61 -14.13 7.75
N ILE A 207 -3.51 -12.88 8.22
CA ILE A 207 -4.62 -12.15 8.84
C ILE A 207 -5.38 -11.39 7.75
N ALA A 208 -6.71 -11.47 7.77
CA ALA A 208 -7.56 -10.78 6.81
C ALA A 208 -7.59 -9.28 7.07
N VAL A 209 -7.38 -8.48 6.01
CA VAL A 209 -7.46 -7.02 6.08
C VAL A 209 -8.64 -6.54 5.26
N ARG A 210 -9.66 -6.03 5.94
CA ARG A 210 -10.87 -5.48 5.33
C ARG A 210 -10.82 -3.96 5.26
N ASN A 211 -10.11 -3.34 6.18
CA ASN A 211 -9.96 -1.90 6.36
C ASN A 211 -8.61 -1.56 7.02
N LEU A 212 -8.33 -0.27 7.16
CA LEU A 212 -7.15 0.22 7.87
C LEU A 212 -7.11 -0.24 9.33
N GLY A 213 -8.25 -0.26 10.02
CA GLY A 213 -8.38 -0.69 11.41
C GLY A 213 -7.82 -2.09 11.68
N ASP A 214 -8.07 -3.06 10.79
CA ASP A 214 -7.51 -4.41 10.89
C ASP A 214 -5.95 -4.38 10.83
N VAL A 215 -5.35 -3.45 10.08
CA VAL A 215 -3.88 -3.31 10.02
C VAL A 215 -3.34 -2.69 11.32
N LEU A 216 -4.01 -1.65 11.82
CA LEU A 216 -3.61 -0.93 13.03
C LEU A 216 -3.71 -1.80 14.29
N GLU A 217 -4.74 -2.64 14.38
CA GLU A 217 -4.92 -3.63 15.44
C GLU A 217 -3.71 -4.58 15.51
N GLU A 218 -3.24 -5.05 14.35
CA GLU A 218 -2.07 -5.94 14.30
C GLU A 218 -0.74 -5.25 14.62
N LEU A 219 -0.69 -3.93 14.45
CA LEU A 219 0.41 -3.05 14.82
C LEU A 219 0.34 -2.61 16.30
N GLY A 220 -0.69 -3.04 17.02
CA GLY A 220 -0.86 -2.79 18.45
C GLY A 220 -1.44 -1.42 18.80
N GLU A 221 -2.04 -0.72 17.84
CA GLU A 221 -2.85 0.45 18.15
C GLU A 221 -4.20 0.01 18.72
N GLU A 222 -4.68 0.70 19.77
CA GLU A 222 -6.00 0.43 20.32
C GLU A 222 -7.05 0.71 19.25
N ARG A 223 -7.96 -0.25 19.07
CA ARG A 223 -9.10 -0.09 18.18
C ARG A 223 -9.93 1.08 18.70
N GLN A 224 -9.72 2.27 18.15
CA GLN A 224 -10.75 3.29 18.24
C GLN A 224 -11.96 2.66 17.56
N ASN A 225 -13.12 2.65 18.24
CA ASN A 225 -14.33 2.09 17.68
C ASN A 225 -14.72 2.90 16.42
N GLU A 226 -14.15 2.54 15.27
CA GLU A 226 -14.38 3.12 13.95
C GLU A 226 -15.77 2.73 13.38
N PHE A 227 -16.64 2.14 14.20
CA PHE A 227 -18.09 2.13 13.98
C PHE A 227 -18.75 3.49 14.26
N LYS A 228 -17.97 4.58 14.23
CA LYS A 228 -18.43 5.96 14.32
C LYS A 228 -17.85 6.82 13.20
N ASP A 229 -17.97 6.39 11.94
CA ASP A 229 -17.96 7.38 10.85
C ASP A 229 -19.37 7.90 10.57
N GLU A 230 -19.93 8.56 11.59
CA GLU A 230 -21.08 9.45 11.44
C GLU A 230 -20.65 10.83 10.92
N SER A 231 -19.34 11.07 10.71
CA SER A 231 -18.81 12.43 10.52
C SER A 231 -19.06 13.00 9.11
N LYS A 232 -19.07 12.15 8.06
CA LYS A 232 -19.45 12.59 6.70
C LYS A 232 -20.92 12.35 6.33
N THR A 233 -21.61 11.43 7.01
CA THR A 233 -23.09 11.29 6.90
C THR A 233 -23.87 12.37 7.64
N GLN A 234 -23.20 13.19 8.45
CA GLN A 234 -23.82 14.33 9.15
C GLN A 234 -24.27 15.47 8.22
N ASN A 235 -23.72 15.59 7.01
CA ASN A 235 -24.11 16.62 6.02
C ASN A 235 -24.87 16.09 4.79
N LEU A 236 -25.37 14.85 4.86
CA LEU A 236 -26.26 14.29 3.84
C LEU A 236 -27.72 14.50 4.23
N THR A 237 -28.51 15.02 3.29
CA THR A 237 -29.97 15.03 3.37
C THR A 237 -30.51 13.61 3.42
N ALA A 238 -31.75 13.43 3.88
CA ALA A 238 -32.39 12.11 3.89
C ALA A 238 -32.40 11.46 2.50
N ALA A 239 -32.67 12.24 1.45
CA ALA A 239 -32.68 11.77 0.06
C ALA A 239 -31.29 11.35 -0.45
N GLU A 240 -30.23 12.06 -0.05
CA GLU A 240 -28.85 11.67 -0.39
C GLU A 240 -28.46 10.37 0.32
N LYS A 241 -28.89 10.18 1.57
CA LYS A 241 -28.63 8.94 2.33
C LYS A 241 -29.24 7.72 1.65
N GLU A 242 -30.47 7.83 1.14
CA GLU A 242 -31.14 6.76 0.40
C GLU A 242 -30.32 6.29 -0.82
N ILE A 243 -29.77 7.23 -1.60
CA ILE A 243 -28.90 6.90 -2.74
C ILE A 243 -27.63 6.19 -2.26
N THR A 244 -26.96 6.71 -1.23
CA THR A 244 -25.73 6.09 -0.71
C THR A 244 -25.96 4.67 -0.20
N VAL A 245 -27.15 4.37 0.35
CA VAL A 245 -27.50 3.01 0.80
C VAL A 245 -27.61 2.05 -0.37
N LEU A 246 -28.22 2.46 -1.49
CA LEU A 246 -28.33 1.62 -2.68
C LEU A 246 -26.97 1.34 -3.33
N LEU A 247 -26.10 2.36 -3.36
CA LEU A 247 -24.75 2.29 -3.93
C LEU A 247 -23.73 1.53 -3.05
N LYS A 248 -24.11 1.10 -1.82
CA LYS A 248 -23.26 0.22 -0.99
C LYS A 248 -23.01 -1.15 -1.60
N THR A 249 -23.94 -1.61 -2.43
CA THR A 249 -23.99 -2.99 -2.92
C THR A 249 -23.45 -3.14 -4.33
N GLU A 250 -23.70 -2.17 -5.22
CA GLU A 250 -23.34 -2.24 -6.63
C GLU A 250 -23.28 -0.84 -7.26
N GLU A 251 -22.52 -0.73 -8.36
CA GLU A 251 -22.53 0.42 -9.26
C GLU A 251 -23.87 0.49 -10.00
N MET A 252 -24.51 1.66 -10.03
CA MET A 252 -25.84 1.84 -10.62
C MET A 252 -25.90 3.03 -11.57
N GLU A 253 -26.75 2.93 -12.59
CA GLU A 253 -27.09 4.06 -13.47
C GLU A 253 -28.17 4.96 -12.83
N PRO A 254 -28.25 6.26 -13.18
CA PRO A 254 -29.27 7.16 -12.65
C PRO A 254 -30.70 6.67 -12.84
N ASP A 255 -30.98 6.02 -13.98
CA ASP A 255 -32.30 5.43 -14.27
C ASP A 255 -32.66 4.26 -13.36
N GLU A 256 -31.67 3.50 -12.90
CA GLU A 256 -31.90 2.39 -11.98
C GLU A 256 -32.15 2.91 -10.56
N LEU A 257 -31.41 3.93 -10.13
CA LEU A 257 -31.62 4.63 -8.87
C LEU A 257 -33.01 5.30 -8.83
N GLY A 258 -33.41 5.96 -9.92
CA GLY A 258 -34.74 6.55 -10.04
C GLY A 258 -35.86 5.52 -9.94
N ARG A 259 -35.70 4.36 -10.58
CA ARG A 259 -36.64 3.23 -10.47
C ARG A 259 -36.71 2.65 -9.05
N LYS A 260 -35.58 2.44 -8.39
CA LYS A 260 -35.55 1.87 -7.02
C LYS A 260 -36.11 2.83 -5.96
N LEU A 261 -35.91 4.14 -6.12
CA LEU A 261 -36.35 5.17 -5.18
C LEU A 261 -37.74 5.76 -5.51
N GLY A 262 -38.30 5.44 -6.68
CA GLY A 262 -39.56 6.02 -7.13
C GLY A 262 -39.48 7.53 -7.41
N LYS A 263 -38.29 8.00 -7.82
CA LYS A 263 -38.00 9.43 -8.04
C LYS A 263 -37.72 9.73 -9.52
N PRO A 264 -38.10 10.92 -10.03
CA PRO A 264 -37.73 11.34 -11.38
C PRO A 264 -36.21 11.38 -11.57
N ILE A 265 -35.73 10.98 -12.76
CA ILE A 265 -34.29 10.98 -13.08
C ILE A 265 -33.64 12.35 -12.87
N ALA A 266 -34.37 13.44 -13.13
CA ALA A 266 -33.88 14.80 -12.90
C ALA A 266 -33.55 15.06 -11.42
N GLU A 267 -34.37 14.55 -10.49
CA GLU A 267 -34.11 14.65 -9.05
C GLU A 267 -32.89 13.81 -8.65
N ILE A 268 -32.78 12.60 -9.17
CA ILE A 268 -31.63 11.73 -8.94
C ILE A 268 -30.32 12.39 -9.40
N ASN A 269 -30.29 12.98 -10.59
CA ASN A 269 -29.09 13.65 -11.12
C ASN A 269 -28.67 14.85 -10.28
N VAL A 270 -29.61 15.61 -9.71
CA VAL A 270 -29.31 16.70 -8.77
C VAL A 270 -28.67 16.16 -7.50
N LEU A 271 -29.24 15.09 -6.91
CA LEU A 271 -28.70 14.47 -5.71
C LEU A 271 -27.31 13.85 -5.93
N LEU A 272 -27.11 13.16 -7.07
CA LEU A 272 -25.82 12.59 -7.45
C LEU A 272 -24.76 13.67 -7.65
N SER A 273 -25.10 14.80 -8.28
CA SER A 273 -24.17 15.94 -8.41
C SER A 273 -23.75 16.50 -7.04
N GLY A 274 -24.69 16.62 -6.10
CA GLY A 274 -24.40 17.03 -4.73
C GLY A 274 -23.49 16.03 -4.00
N LEU A 275 -23.74 14.73 -4.18
CA LEU A 275 -22.93 13.66 -3.60
C LEU A 275 -21.51 13.61 -4.18
N ILE A 276 -21.32 13.86 -5.48
CA ILE A 276 -20.00 13.97 -6.12
C ILE A 276 -19.23 15.15 -5.54
N LEU A 277 -19.86 16.32 -5.42
CA LEU A 277 -19.23 17.51 -4.84
C LEU A 277 -18.81 17.30 -3.37
N LYS A 278 -19.55 16.46 -2.64
CA LYS A 278 -19.23 16.07 -1.26
C LYS A 278 -18.20 14.93 -1.19
N GLY A 279 -17.78 14.37 -2.32
CA GLY A 279 -16.90 13.20 -2.40
C GLY A 279 -17.51 11.91 -1.87
N ALA A 280 -18.85 11.83 -1.77
CA ALA A 280 -19.57 10.66 -1.25
C ALA A 280 -19.86 9.62 -2.34
N VAL A 281 -19.84 10.02 -3.62
CA VAL A 281 -20.09 9.18 -4.79
C VAL A 281 -19.11 9.55 -5.90
N GLU A 282 -18.65 8.55 -6.66
CA GLU A 282 -17.82 8.70 -7.86
C GLU A 282 -18.58 8.20 -9.08
N GLU A 283 -18.34 8.82 -10.25
CA GLU A 283 -18.90 8.41 -11.53
C GLU A 283 -17.84 7.71 -12.38
N ASN A 284 -18.20 6.56 -12.95
CA ASN A 284 -17.40 5.80 -13.89
C ASN A 284 -18.28 5.32 -15.06
N ASN A 285 -18.06 5.87 -16.26
CA ASN A 285 -18.78 5.51 -17.49
C ASN A 285 -20.32 5.55 -17.35
N GLY A 286 -20.85 6.60 -16.71
CA GLY A 286 -22.30 6.77 -16.51
C GLY A 286 -22.90 5.94 -15.38
N LYS A 287 -22.09 5.15 -14.67
CA LYS A 287 -22.47 4.46 -13.43
C LYS A 287 -21.88 5.17 -12.23
N PHE A 288 -22.62 5.12 -11.12
CA PHE A 288 -22.25 5.76 -9.87
C PHE A 288 -21.94 4.69 -8.82
N MET A 289 -20.88 4.91 -8.06
CA MET A 289 -20.48 4.09 -6.91
C MET A 289 -20.18 4.97 -5.70
N LEU A 290 -20.18 4.40 -4.50
CA LEU A 290 -19.70 5.14 -3.33
C LEU A 290 -18.26 5.61 -3.57
N GLY A 291 -18.02 6.89 -3.28
CA GLY A 291 -16.69 7.47 -3.30
C GLY A 291 -15.83 6.78 -2.26
N LEU A 292 -14.59 6.51 -2.61
CA LEU A 292 -13.67 5.85 -1.70
C LEU A 292 -13.26 6.87 -0.66
N SER A 293 -13.72 6.70 0.59
CA SER A 293 -13.27 7.59 1.66
C SER A 293 -11.77 7.41 1.87
N ASP A 294 -11.08 8.51 2.15
CA ASP A 294 -9.67 8.53 2.56
C ASP A 294 -9.44 7.88 3.95
N ALA A 295 -10.47 7.27 4.57
CA ALA A 295 -10.42 6.85 5.96
C ALA A 295 -11.06 5.48 6.28
N ASP A 296 -11.74 4.83 5.33
CA ASP A 296 -12.26 3.48 5.60
C ASP A 296 -11.12 2.43 5.58
#